data_AF-A0A660TJF5-F1
#
_entry.id   AF-A0A660TJF5-F1
#
_cell.length_a   1.000
_cell.length_b   1.000
_cell.length_c   1.000
_cell.angle_alpha   90.00
_cell.angle_beta   90.00
_cell.angle_gamma   90.00
#
_symmetry.space_group_name_H-M   'P 1'
#
loop_
_entity.id
_entity.type
_entity.pdbx_description
1 polymer ?
#
loop_
_entity_poly.entity_id
_entity_poly.type
_entity_poly.pdbx_seq_one_letter_code
_entity_poly.pdbx_strand_id
1 'polypeptide(L)' 'MLRIGENGFLIPRGDIDIYTSKLKELLCNSNLYATIKKRNMFEVQQLSWDEITSKYVEVYENLIDRQRLHWRKHCK' A
#
# COMPACT_ATOMS: atom_id res chain seq x y z
N MET A 1 -1.92 2.79 0.60
CA MET A 1 -1.89 3.63 1.81
C MET A 1 -2.84 4.79 1.55
N LEU A 2 -3.82 5.09 2.42
CA LEU A 2 -4.87 6.06 2.07
C LEU A 2 -4.29 7.48 1.96
N ARG A 3 -4.46 8.12 0.80
CA ARG A 3 -4.10 9.50 0.47
C ARG A 3 -5.39 10.28 0.22
N ILE A 4 -5.65 11.23 1.11
CA ILE A 4 -6.91 11.99 1.18
C ILE A 4 -7.16 12.71 -0.15
N GLY A 5 -8.31 12.45 -0.77
CA GLY A 5 -8.69 13.07 -2.05
C GLY A 5 -8.05 12.42 -3.28
N GLU A 6 -7.14 11.46 -3.11
CA GLU A 6 -6.51 10.75 -4.23
C GLU A 6 -7.06 9.35 -4.42
N ASN A 7 -7.21 8.59 -3.33
CA ASN A 7 -7.59 7.18 -3.36
C ASN A 7 -8.73 6.85 -2.37
N GLY A 8 -9.27 7.87 -1.70
CA GLY A 8 -10.43 7.76 -0.82
C GLY A 8 -10.69 9.01 0.01
N PHE A 9 -11.67 8.91 0.91
CA PHE A 9 -12.00 9.92 1.89
C PHE A 9 -11.67 9.42 3.30
N LEU A 10 -11.16 10.31 4.14
CA LEU A 10 -11.04 10.06 5.58
C LEU A 10 -12.22 10.75 6.27
N ILE A 11 -13.06 9.96 6.94
CA ILE A 11 -14.30 10.45 7.56
C ILE A 11 -14.16 10.33 9.08
N PRO A 12 -14.32 11.44 9.84
CA PRO A 12 -14.32 11.39 11.29
C PRO A 12 -15.40 10.45 11.83
N ARG A 13 -15.06 9.70 12.87
CA ARG A 13 -16.00 8.75 13.48
C ARG A 13 -17.21 9.49 14.05
N GLY A 14 -18.40 9.04 13.67
CA GLY A 14 -19.67 9.59 14.18
C GLY A 14 -20.20 10.80 13.39
N ASP A 15 -19.44 11.31 12.42
CA ASP A 15 -19.90 12.42 11.57
C ASP A 15 -20.73 11.91 10.38
N ILE A 16 -22.03 11.74 10.62
CA ILE A 16 -22.99 11.18 9.66
C ILE A 16 -23.19 12.13 8.47
N ASP A 17 -23.11 13.45 8.70
CA ASP A 17 -23.33 14.46 7.66
C ASP A 17 -22.19 14.47 6.67
N ILE A 18 -20.94 14.45 7.15
CA ILE A 18 -19.76 14.30 6.28
C ILE A 18 -19.81 12.96 5.54
N TYR A 19 -20.19 11.88 6.22
CA TYR A 19 -20.31 10.57 5.60
C TYR A 19 -21.28 10.59 4.41
N THR A 20 -22.49 11.11 4.63
CA THR A 20 -23.53 11.17 3.61
C THR A 20 -23.13 12.07 2.44
N SER A 21 -22.52 13.22 2.74
CA SER A 21 -22.01 14.15 1.74
C SER A 21 -20.97 13.51 0.83
N LYS A 22 -19.96 12.84 1.41
CA LYS A 22 -18.89 12.17 0.64
C LYS A 22 -19.38 10.96 -0.14
N LEU A 23 -20.35 10.23 0.39
CA LEU A 23 -20.96 9.12 -0.30
C LEU A 23 -21.75 9.61 -1.53
N LYS A 24 -22.51 10.70 -1.38
CA LYS A 24 -23.21 11.36 -2.51
C LYS A 24 -22.23 11.90 -3.55
N GLU A 25 -21.15 12.55 -3.12
CA GLU A 25 -20.09 13.06 -4.00
C GLU A 25 -19.50 11.93 -4.86
N LEU A 26 -19.18 10.78 -4.25
CA LEU A 26 -18.62 9.64 -4.96
C LEU A 26 -19.62 9.00 -5.94
N LEU A 27 -20.88 8.86 -5.55
CA LEU A 27 -21.91 8.22 -6.37
C LEU A 27 -22.37 9.12 -7.53
N CYS A 28 -22.42 10.44 -7.33
CA CYS A 28 -22.91 11.38 -8.33
C CYS A 28 -21.80 11.90 -9.27
N ASN A 29 -20.52 11.72 -8.93
CA ASN A 29 -19.40 12.16 -9.76
C ASN A 29 -18.62 10.95 -10.35
N SER A 30 -19.00 10.53 -11.55
CA SER A 30 -18.40 9.39 -12.24
C SER A 30 -16.90 9.57 -12.53
N ASN A 31 -16.45 10.80 -12.78
CA ASN A 31 -15.03 11.11 -13.02
C ASN A 31 -14.20 10.92 -11.74
N LEU A 32 -14.73 11.38 -10.60
CA LEU A 32 -14.10 11.19 -9.30
C LEU A 32 -14.01 9.70 -8.96
N TYR A 33 -15.09 8.95 -9.15
CA TYR A 33 -15.11 7.50 -8.95
C TYR A 33 -14.07 6.79 -9.83
N ALA A 34 -14.04 7.10 -11.14
CA ALA A 34 -13.10 6.47 -12.07
C ALA A 34 -11.64 6.78 -11.69
N THR A 35 -11.37 8.00 -11.25
CA THR A 35 -10.03 8.43 -10.80
C THR A 35 -9.58 7.66 -9.56
N ILE A 36 -10.44 7.61 -8.53
CA ILE A 36 -10.18 6.88 -7.29
C ILE A 36 -10.01 5.38 -7.58
N LYS A 37 -10.89 4.79 -8.40
CA LYS A 37 -10.80 3.38 -8.81
C LYS A 37 -9.48 3.06 -9.49
N LYS A 38 -9.07 3.86 -10.48
CA LYS A 38 -7.81 3.64 -11.22
C LYS A 38 -6.60 3.67 -10.29
N ARG A 39 -6.54 4.64 -9.38
CA ARG A 39 -5.45 4.78 -8.40
C ARG A 39 -5.42 3.62 -7.41
N ASN A 40 -6.57 3.24 -6.86
CA ASN A 40 -6.68 2.12 -5.94
C ASN A 40 -6.24 0.80 -6.59
N MET A 41 -6.60 0.57 -7.86
CA MET A 41 -6.14 -0.63 -8.58
C MET A 41 -4.62 -0.68 -8.71
N PHE A 42 -3.97 0.45 -8.99
CA PHE A 42 -2.51 0.53 -9.06
C PHE A 42 -1.85 0.29 -7.69
N GLU A 43 -2.40 0.86 -6.61
CA GLU A 43 -1.86 0.65 -5.26
C GLU A 43 -2.02 -0.78 -4.76
N VAL A 44 -3.17 -1.42 -5.02
CA VAL A 44 -3.43 -2.79 -4.57
C VAL A 44 -2.47 -3.80 -5.21
N GLN A 45 -2.05 -3.57 -6.45
CA GLN A 45 -1.06 -4.43 -7.11
C GLN A 45 0.28 -4.47 -6.36
N GLN A 46 0.65 -3.39 -5.66
CA GLN A 46 1.88 -3.32 -4.86
C GLN A 46 1.75 -4.00 -3.49
N LEU A 47 0.55 -4.40 -3.11
CA LEU A 47 0.23 -5.06 -1.85
C LEU A 47 -0.01 -6.56 -2.04
N SER A 48 0.36 -7.13 -3.20
CA SER A 48 0.26 -8.56 -3.42
C SER A 48 1.18 -9.32 -2.46
N TRP A 49 0.75 -10.53 -2.06
CA TRP A 49 1.61 -11.40 -1.24
C TRP A 49 2.91 -11.75 -1.96
N ASP A 50 2.89 -11.84 -3.29
CA ASP A 50 4.09 -12.07 -4.09
C ASP A 50 5.10 -10.93 -3.91
N GLU A 51 4.67 -9.69 -4.10
CA GLU A 51 5.52 -8.49 -3.97
C GLU A 51 6.06 -8.32 -2.54
N ILE A 52 5.21 -8.58 -1.54
CA ILE A 52 5.62 -8.54 -0.14
C ILE A 52 6.65 -9.65 0.13
N THR A 53 6.37 -10.89 -0.27
CA THR A 53 7.24 -12.04 -0.01
C THR A 53 8.59 -11.87 -0.69
N SER A 54 8.63 -11.37 -1.94
CA SER A 54 9.89 -11.06 -2.63
C SER A 54 10.77 -10.09 -1.84
N LYS A 55 10.21 -9.05 -1.24
CA LYS A 55 10.96 -8.11 -0.38
C LYS A 55 11.50 -8.78 0.88
N TYR A 56 10.73 -9.68 1.50
CA TYR A 56 11.22 -10.44 2.66
C TYR A 56 12.35 -11.39 2.26
N VAL A 57 12.22 -12.11 1.15
CA VAL A 57 13.26 -13.00 0.63
C VAL A 57 14.56 -12.24 0.40
N GLU A 58 14.50 -11.08 -0.26
CA GLU A 58 15.66 -10.22 -0.49
C GLU A 58 16.37 -9.85 0.82
N VAL A 59 15.61 -9.48 1.86
CA VAL A 59 16.18 -9.17 3.18
C VAL A 59 16.87 -10.40 3.79
N TYR A 60 16.24 -11.57 3.72
CA TYR A 60 16.82 -12.80 4.27
C TYR A 60 18.08 -13.25 3.52
N GLU A 61 18.07 -13.21 2.19
CA GLU A 61 19.24 -13.53 1.36
C GLU A 61 20.42 -12.61 1.67
N ASN A 62 20.16 -11.30 1.78
CA ASN A 62 21.18 -10.32 2.18
C ASN A 62 21.79 -10.60 3.57
N LEU A 63 20.97 -11.04 4.53
CA LEU A 63 21.46 -11.41 5.87
C LEU A 63 22.32 -12.68 5.83
N ILE A 64 21.89 -13.70 5.08
CA ILE A 64 22.63 -14.96 4.89
C ILE A 64 24.00 -14.69 4.24
N ASP A 65 24.05 -13.87 3.20
CA ASP A 65 25.30 -13.59 2.49
C ASP A 65 26.27 -12.76 3.33
N ARG A 66 25.78 -11.78 4.11
CA ARG A 66 26.60 -11.07 5.10
C ARG A 66 27.19 -12.02 6.13
N GLN A 67 26.39 -12.98 6.62
CA GLN A 67 26.87 -13.99 7.56
C GLN A 67 27.96 -14.86 6.93
N ARG A 68 27.76 -15.36 5.69
CA ARG A 68 28.77 -16.14 4.96
C ARG A 68 30.09 -15.40 4.78
N LEU A 69 30.03 -14.11 4.43
CA LEU A 69 31.22 -13.26 4.30
C LEU A 69 31.95 -13.08 5.63
N HIS A 70 31.21 -12.93 6.74
CA HIS A 70 31.79 -12.84 8.08
C HIS A 70 32.54 -14.12 8.45
N TRP A 71 31.95 -15.29 8.25
CA TRP A 71 32.59 -16.58 8.52
C TRP A 71 33.87 -16.77 7.70
N ARG A 72 33.88 -16.42 6.41
CA ARG A 72 35.08 -16.52 5.55
C ARG A 72 36.24 -15.62 6.00
N LYS A 73 35.96 -14.50 6.67
CA LYS A 73 37.00 -13.61 7.22
C LYS A 73 37.62 -14.14 8.51
N HIS A 74 36.89 -14.93 9.29
CA HIS A 74 37.35 -15.49 10.57
C HIS A 74 38.00 -16.88 10.45
N CYS A 75 37.87 -17.58 9.32
CA CYS A 75 38.54 -18.85 9.05
C CYS A 75 39.86 -18.72 8.27
N LYS A 76 40.43 -17.51 8.17
CA LYS A 76 41.80 -17.25 7.73
C LYS A 76 42.63 -16.83 8.93
#